data_AF-A0A2E3ZP27-F1
#
_entry.id   AF-A0A2E3ZP27-F1
#
_cell.length_a   1.000
_cell.length_b   1.000
_cell.length_c   1.000
_cell.angle_alpha   90.00
_cell.angle_beta   90.00
_cell.angle_gamma   90.00
#
_symmetry.space_group_name_H-M   'P 1'
#
loop_
_entity.id
_entity.type
_entity.pdbx_description
1 polymer ?
#
loop_
_entity_poly.entity_id
_entity_poly.type
_entity_poly.pdbx_seq_one_letter_code
_entity_poly.pdbx_strand_id
1 'polypeptide(L)' 'MRFFSVDGSVPAVLCDDGRAFLWRSDKTWGEIKVRPLFTEPRTDEIDEEEFSRRSILSGADLSKLPDN' A
#
# COMPACT_ATOMS: atom_id res chain seq x y z
N MET A 1 -11.14 -3.48 1.54
CA MET A 1 -9.74 -3.10 1.23
C MET A 1 -8.86 -4.34 1.11
N ARG A 2 -7.80 -4.28 0.30
CA ARG A 2 -6.74 -5.30 0.23
C ARG A 2 -5.39 -4.64 0.43
N PHE A 3 -4.45 -5.35 1.04
CA PHE A 3 -3.15 -4.81 1.40
C PHE A 3 -2.03 -5.53 0.68
N PHE A 4 -1.00 -4.78 0.35
CA PHE A 4 0.12 -5.26 -0.43
C PHE A 4 1.42 -4.71 0.13
N SER A 5 2.51 -5.43 -0.10
CA SER A 5 3.86 -4.90 0.07
C SER A 5 4.63 -4.97 -1.23
N VAL A 6 5.15 -3.82 -1.66
CA VAL A 6 5.99 -3.67 -2.84
C VAL A 6 7.46 -3.72 -2.42
N ASP A 7 8.24 -4.53 -3.13
CA ASP A 7 9.67 -4.80 -2.90
C ASP A 7 9.94 -5.29 -1.45
N GLY A 8 8.94 -5.91 -0.81
CA GLY A 8 9.04 -6.43 0.54
C GLY A 8 9.14 -5.38 1.65
N SER A 9 8.96 -4.10 1.35
CA SER A 9 9.12 -3.01 2.33
C SER A 9 8.06 -1.94 2.22
N VAL A 10 7.63 -1.58 1.01
CA VAL A 10 6.75 -0.44 0.80
C VAL A 10 5.29 -0.87 0.94
N PRO A 11 4.50 -0.28 1.85
CA PRO A 11 3.09 -0.61 1.97
C PRO A 11 2.29 -0.02 0.81
N ALA A 12 1.37 -0.82 0.28
CA ALA A 12 0.38 -0.42 -0.71
C ALA A 12 -1.00 -0.94 -0.33
N VAL A 13 -2.05 -0.24 -0.74
CA VAL A 13 -3.43 -0.57 -0.42
C VAL A 13 -4.29 -0.43 -1.65
N LEU A 14 -5.21 -1.37 -1.83
CA LEU A 14 -6.30 -1.30 -2.79
C LEU A 14 -7.60 -1.04 -2.03
N CYS A 15 -8.18 0.11 -2.32
CA CYS A 15 -9.45 0.55 -1.76
C CYS A 15 -10.63 -0.16 -2.45
N ASP A 16 -11.76 -0.25 -1.75
CA ASP A 16 -12.97 -0.90 -2.28
C ASP A 16 -13.59 -0.11 -3.44
N ASP A 17 -13.30 1.20 -3.56
CA ASP A 17 -13.68 2.02 -4.71
C ASP A 17 -12.90 1.67 -5.99
N GLY A 18 -11.84 0.84 -5.88
CA GLY A 18 -10.98 0.42 -6.97
C GLY A 18 -9.73 1.30 -7.17
N ARG A 19 -9.55 2.38 -6.40
CA ARG A 19 -8.28 3.12 -6.33
C ARG A 19 -7.24 2.34 -5.55
N ALA A 20 -5.99 2.45 -5.99
CA ALA A 20 -4.85 1.88 -5.29
C ALA A 20 -3.88 2.99 -4.88
N PHE A 21 -3.29 2.87 -3.71
CA PHE A 21 -2.34 3.82 -3.17
C PHE A 21 -1.06 3.11 -2.76
N LEU A 22 0.07 3.75 -3.03
CA LEU A 22 1.40 3.30 -2.66
C LEU A 22 2.04 4.34 -1.76
N TRP A 23 2.66 3.91 -0.67
CA TRP A 23 3.45 4.80 0.16
C TRP A 23 4.74 5.21 -0.57
N ARG A 24 4.98 6.52 -0.68
CA ARG A 24 6.13 7.05 -1.41
C ARG A 24 7.20 7.59 -0.47
N SER A 25 8.42 7.70 -0.98
CA SER A 25 9.57 8.24 -0.24
C SER A 25 9.37 9.69 0.22
N ASP A 26 8.48 10.46 -0.43
CA ASP A 26 8.10 11.81 0.00
C ASP A 26 7.12 11.84 1.19
N LYS A 27 6.86 10.67 1.80
CA LYS A 27 5.97 10.48 2.95
C LYS A 27 4.51 10.85 2.68
N THR A 28 4.04 10.47 1.49
CA THR A 28 2.64 10.60 1.09
C THR A 28 2.14 9.31 0.43
N TRP A 29 0.82 9.15 0.43
CA TRP A 29 0.13 8.14 -0.35
C TRP A 29 -0.06 8.64 -1.77
N GLY A 30 0.61 8.00 -2.73
CA GLY A 30 0.44 8.30 -4.14
C GLY A 30 -0.51 7.30 -4.78
N GLU A 31 -1.54 7.79 -5.48
CA GLU A 31 -2.40 6.92 -6.28
C GLU A 31 -1.57 6.22 -7.38
N ILE A 32 -1.82 4.93 -7.55
CA ILE A 32 -1.23 4.07 -8.56
C ILE A 32 -2.34 3.30 -9.29
N LYS A 33 -2.02 2.79 -10.48
CA LYS A 33 -2.90 1.85 -11.16
C LYS A 33 -2.98 0.55 -10.35
N VAL A 34 -4.12 -0.11 -10.36
CA VAL A 34 -4.32 -1.39 -9.66
C VAL A 34 -3.48 -2.52 -10.26
N ARG A 35 -3.29 -2.51 -11.59
CA ARG A 35 -2.59 -3.57 -12.33
C ARG A 35 -1.20 -3.95 -11.77
N PRO A 36 -0.29 -3.01 -11.48
CA PRO A 36 1.01 -3.34 -10.89
C PRO A 36 0.93 -4.11 -9.57
N LEU A 37 -0.12 -3.93 -8.75
CA LEU A 37 -0.27 -4.68 -7.50
C LEU A 37 -0.45 -6.20 -7.73
N PHE A 38 -0.98 -6.59 -8.89
CA PHE A 38 -1.25 -7.99 -9.22
C PHE A 38 -0.26 -8.60 -10.21
N THR A 39 0.44 -7.75 -10.98
CA THR A 39 1.30 -8.22 -12.07
C THR A 39 2.79 -8.03 -11.79
N GLU A 40 3.16 -7.17 -10.84
CA GLU A 40 4.57 -7.03 -10.49
C GLU A 40 5.01 -8.18 -9.58
N PRO A 41 6.07 -8.93 -9.94
CA PRO A 41 6.56 -10.06 -9.14
C PRO A 41 7.15 -9.64 -7.79
N ARG A 42 7.23 -8.34 -7.53
CA ARG A 42 7.73 -7.74 -6.29
C ARG A 42 6.61 -7.27 -5.38
N THR A 43 5.36 -7.54 -5.74
CA THR A 43 4.22 -7.20 -4.89
C THR A 43 3.65 -8.46 -4.28
N ASP A 44 3.63 -8.51 -2.95
CA ASP A 44 3.02 -9.57 -2.18
C ASP A 44 1.71 -9.06 -1.57
N GLU A 45 0.60 -9.79 -1.74
CA GLU A 45 -0.63 -9.53 -0.99
C GLU A 45 -0.39 -9.97 0.46
N ILE A 46 -0.67 -9.08 1.40
CA ILE A 46 -0.45 -9.28 2.83
C ILE A 46 -1.75 -9.01 3.57
N ASP A 47 -1.87 -9.56 4.78
CA ASP A 47 -2.99 -9.24 5.66
C ASP A 47 -2.82 -7.87 6.34
N GLU A 48 -3.88 -7.43 7.01
CA GLU A 48 -3.94 -6.12 7.68
C GLU A 48 -2.90 -5.98 8.80
N GLU A 49 -2.58 -7.05 9.53
CA GLU A 49 -1.61 -7.01 10.63
C GLU A 49 -0.20 -6.77 10.08
N GLU A 50 0.19 -7.51 9.06
CA GLU A 50 1.48 -7.30 8.38
C GLU A 50 1.52 -5.93 7.69
N PHE A 51 0.41 -5.48 7.10
CA PHE A 51 0.34 -4.14 6.50
C PHE A 51 0.52 -3.04 7.54
N SER A 52 -0.12 -3.17 8.70
CA SER A 52 0.04 -2.23 9.82
C SER A 52 1.47 -2.24 10.33
N ARG A 53 2.07 -3.43 10.50
CA ARG A 53 3.47 -3.59 10.89
C ARG A 53 4.41 -2.91 9.90
N ARG A 54 4.24 -3.13 8.60
CA ARG A 54 5.06 -2.50 7.55
C ARG A 54 4.84 -1.00 7.47
N SER A 55 3.61 -0.55 7.65
CA SER A 55 3.29 0.87 7.71
C SER A 55 4.06 1.56 8.85
N ILE A 56 4.10 0.95 10.04
CA ILE A 56 4.89 1.46 11.17
C ILE A 56 6.39 1.46 10.84
N LEU A 57 6.91 0.38 10.26
CA LEU A 57 8.34 0.26 9.90
C LEU A 57 8.77 1.26 8.82
N SER A 58 7.93 1.51 7.83
CA SER A 58 8.18 2.48 6.75
C SER A 58 7.86 3.93 7.14
N GLY A 59 7.31 4.16 8.34
CA GLY A 59 6.81 5.46 8.77
C GLY A 59 5.61 5.94 7.93
N ALA A 60 4.85 5.01 7.36
CA ALA A 60 3.62 5.27 6.63
C ALA A 60 2.52 5.71 7.58
N ASP A 61 1.96 6.88 7.30
CA ASP A 61 0.92 7.48 8.09
C ASP A 61 -0.44 7.13 7.49
N LEU A 62 -1.13 6.17 8.11
CA LEU A 62 -2.45 5.71 7.64
C LEU A 62 -3.51 6.81 7.71
N SER A 63 -3.33 7.80 8.57
CA SER A 63 -4.23 8.96 8.65
C SER A 63 -4.18 9.88 7.42
N LYS A 64 -3.11 9.78 6.63
CA LYS A 64 -2.95 10.49 5.35
C LYS A 64 -3.43 9.67 4.16
N LEU A 65 -3.87 8.44 4.38
CA LEU A 65 -4.48 7.68 3.31
C LEU A 65 -5.78 8.41 2.95
N PRO A 66 -5.98 8.78 1.67
CA PRO A 66 -7.21 9.48 1.28
C PRO A 66 -8.42 8.63 1.64
N ASP A 67 -9.45 9.29 2.18
CA ASP A 67 -10.73 8.64 2.50
C ASP A 67 -11.24 7.86 1.27
N ASN A 68 -11.55 6.60 1.54
CA ASN A 68 -12.17 5.67 0.61
C ASN A 68 -13.69 5.87 0.63
#